data_AF-A0A519ZDK1-F1
#
_entry.id   AF-A0A519ZDK1-F1
#
_cell.length_a   1.000
_cell.length_b   1.000
_cell.length_c   1.000
_cell.angle_alpha   90.00
_cell.angle_beta   90.00
_cell.angle_gamma   90.00
#
_symmetry.space_group_name_H-M   'P 1'
#
loop_
_entity.id
_entity.type
_entity.pdbx_description
1 polymer ?
#
loop_
_entity_poly.entity_id
_entity_poly.type
_entity_poly.pdbx_seq_one_letter_code
_entity_poly.pdbx_strand_id
1 'polypeptide(L)' 'AYPHIPQYWIDERFTSKLAQQAIMQSGLKKHDRQNKDRVDTISATIILQYFMEQPR' A
#
# COMPACT_ATOMS: atom_id res chain seq x y z
N ALA A 1 -21.49 3.29 12.85
CA ALA A 1 -20.64 2.09 12.83
C ALA A 1 -21.28 1.07 11.88
N TYR A 2 -20.50 0.30 11.13
CA TYR A 2 -20.99 -0.69 10.17
C TYR A 2 -20.72 -2.12 10.68
N PRO A 3 -21.55 -2.66 11.57
CA PRO A 3 -21.27 -3.92 12.26
C PRO A 3 -21.32 -5.15 11.34
N HIS A 4 -21.92 -5.03 10.16
CA HIS A 4 -22.07 -6.13 9.21
C HIS A 4 -20.96 -6.19 8.16
N ILE A 5 -20.06 -5.20 8.11
CA ILE A 5 -18.93 -5.24 7.19
C ILE A 5 -17.83 -6.10 7.84
N PRO A 6 -17.44 -7.22 7.22
CA PRO A 6 -16.36 -8.06 7.75
C PRO A 6 -15.05 -7.28 7.71
N GLN A 7 -14.30 -7.35 8.81
CA GLN A 7 -13.01 -6.69 8.97
C GLN A 7 -11.90 -7.74 8.95
N TYR A 8 -10.84 -7.45 8.21
CA TYR A 8 -9.69 -8.34 8.06
C TYR A 8 -8.43 -7.60 8.47
N TRP A 9 -7.53 -8.31 9.16
CA TRP A 9 -6.27 -7.75 9.62
C TRP A 9 -5.15 -8.22 8.70
N ILE A 10 -4.31 -7.29 8.27
CA ILE A 10 -3.15 -7.54 7.40
C ILE A 10 -1.94 -6.88 8.04
N ASP A 11 -0.80 -7.58 8.00
CA ASP A 11 0.48 -7.02 8.44
C ASP A 11 1.02 -6.05 7.38
N GLU A 12 1.17 -4.77 7.73
CA GLU A 12 1.64 -3.71 6.84
C GLU A 12 3.11 -3.30 7.03
N ARG A 13 3.86 -3.99 7.90
CA ARG A 13 5.21 -3.53 8.35
C ARG A 13 6.21 -3.29 7.21
N PHE A 14 6.03 -3.95 6.07
CA PHE A 14 6.91 -3.81 4.90
C PHE A 14 6.30 -2.99 3.76
N THR A 15 5.04 -2.60 3.88
CA THR A 15 4.26 -1.97 2.81
C THR A 15 4.83 -0.62 2.41
N SER A 16 5.20 0.23 3.38
CA SER A 16 5.78 1.55 3.09
C SER A 16 7.11 1.45 2.34
N LYS A 17 7.92 0.43 2.67
CA LYS A 17 9.21 0.19 1.99
C LYS A 17 8.99 -0.29 0.56
N LEU A 18 8.04 -1.20 0.35
CA LEU A 18 7.66 -1.67 -0.99
C LEU A 18 7.08 -0.54 -1.85
N ALA A 19 6.22 0.30 -1.27
CA ALA A 19 5.66 1.46 -1.94
C ALA A 19 6.76 2.44 -2.38
N GLN A 20 7.72 2.74 -1.51
CA GLN A 20 8.87 3.58 -1.85
C GLN A 20 9.74 2.97 -2.95
N GLN A 21 9.97 1.65 -2.94
CA GLN A 21 10.69 0.95 -3.99
C GLN A 21 9.96 1.02 -5.34
N ALA A 22 8.64 0.80 -5.35
CA ALA A 22 7.81 0.93 -6.55
C ALA A 22 7.86 2.36 -7.13
N ILE A 23 7.76 3.37 -6.27
CA ILE A 23 7.90 4.79 -6.65
C ILE A 23 9.30 5.06 -7.22
N MET A 24 10.34 4.47 -6.65
CA MET A 24 11.72 4.64 -7.14
C MET A 24 11.92 4.02 -8.53
N GLN A 25 11.27 2.89 -8.80
CA GLN A 25 11.30 2.20 -10.09
C GLN A 25 10.44 2.88 -11.17
N SER A 26 9.45 3.70 -10.79
CA SER A 26 8.54 4.39 -11.71
C SER A 26 9.17 5.48 -12.59
N GLY A 27 10.47 5.79 -12.41
CA GLY A 27 11.16 6.82 -13.18
C GLY A 27 10.85 8.27 -12.75
N LEU A 28 10.07 8.47 -11.68
CA LEU A 28 9.77 9.81 -11.14
C LEU A 28 11.03 10.56 -10.68
N LYS A 29 11.01 11.89 -10.72
CA LYS A 29 12.12 12.72 -10.21
C LYS A 29 12.17 12.68 -8.68
N LYS A 30 13.33 12.91 -8.08
CA LYS A 30 13.57 12.81 -6.62
C LYS A 30 12.53 13.58 -5.77
N HIS A 31 12.15 14.78 -6.21
CA HIS A 31 11.14 15.61 -5.54
C HIS A 31 9.76 14.91 -5.51
N ASP A 32 9.34 14.35 -6.64
CA ASP A 32 8.03 13.69 -6.77
C ASP A 32 7.95 12.37 -6.01
N ARG A 33 9.10 11.77 -5.67
CA ARG A 33 9.20 10.55 -4.84
C ARG A 33 9.02 10.81 -3.35
N GLN A 34 9.16 12.05 -2.90
CA GLN A 34 9.01 12.43 -1.48
C GLN A 34 7.56 12.74 -1.10
N ASN A 35 6.65 12.73 -2.08
CA ASN A 35 5.24 12.98 -1.83
C ASN A 35 4.63 11.83 -1.02
N LYS A 36 4.29 12.13 0.24
CA LYS A 36 3.76 11.15 1.20
C LYS A 36 2.40 10.61 0.78
N ASP A 37 1.52 11.43 0.23
CA ASP A 37 0.19 11.01 -0.20
C ASP A 37 0.26 9.89 -1.25
N ARG A 38 1.28 9.93 -2.12
CA ARG A 38 1.54 8.88 -3.11
C ARG A 38 2.04 7.58 -2.46
N VAL A 39 2.91 7.67 -1.46
CA VAL A 39 3.39 6.50 -0.70
C VAL A 39 2.22 5.83 0.01
N ASP A 40 1.34 6.61 0.63
CA ASP A 40 0.19 6.10 1.38
C ASP A 40 -0.83 5.44 0.44
N THR A 41 -1.09 6.04 -0.73
CA THR A 41 -1.98 5.47 -1.75
C THR A 41 -1.46 4.13 -2.27
N ILE A 42 -0.18 4.05 -2.64
CA ILE A 42 0.42 2.80 -3.12
C ILE A 42 0.45 1.75 -2.00
N SER A 43 0.65 2.18 -0.75
CA SER A 43 0.62 1.27 0.39
C SER A 43 -0.77 0.66 0.59
N ALA A 44 -1.83 1.46 0.50
CA ALA A 44 -3.21 0.96 0.55
C ALA A 44 -3.51 -0.06 -0.57
N THR A 45 -3.02 0.21 -1.78
CA THR A 45 -3.16 -0.72 -2.92
C THR A 45 -2.42 -2.04 -2.68
N ILE A 46 -1.22 -2.01 -2.11
CA ILE A 46 -0.46 -3.23 -1.78
C ILE A 46 -1.19 -4.04 -0.70
N ILE A 47 -1.74 -3.40 0.32
CA ILE A 47 -2.54 -4.07 1.36
C ILE A 47 -3.75 -4.77 0.73
N LEU A 48 -4.46 -4.09 -0.17
CA LEU A 48 -5.58 -4.67 -0.89
C LEU A 48 -5.14 -5.84 -1.78
N GLN A 49 -4.01 -5.73 -2.47
CA GLN A 49 -3.47 -6.82 -3.28
C GLN A 49 -3.18 -8.05 -2.41
N TYR A 50 -2.53 -7.87 -1.26
CA TYR A 50 -2.28 -8.95 -0.32
C TYR A 50 -3.56 -9.58 0.21
N PHE A 51 -4.60 -8.79 0.48
CA PHE A 51 -5.90 -9.32 0.84
C PHE A 51 -6.50 -10.22 -0.25
N MET A 52 -6.40 -9.79 -1.51
CA MET A 52 -7.00 -10.48 -2.66
C MET A 52 -6.24 -11.74 -3.07
N GLU A 53 -4.92 -11.78 -2.83
CA GLU A 53 -4.06 -12.93 -3.15
C GLU A 53 -4.10 -14.02 -2.09
N GLN A 54 -4.57 -13.72 -0.87
CA GLN A 54 -4.72 -14.74 0.16
C GLN A 54 -5.77 -15.78 -0.26
N PRO A 55 -5.41 -17.08 -0.30
CA PRO A 55 -6.39 -18.13 -0.54
C PRO A 55 -7.41 -18.13 0.60
N ARG A 56 -8.69 -18.23 0.24
CA ARG A 56 -9.83 -18.23 1.18
C ARG A 56 -10.03 -19.58 1.86
#